data_AF-A0AAE2Y7Q2-F1
#
_entry.id   AF-A0AAE2Y7Q2-F1
#
_cell.length_a   1.000
_cell.length_b   1.000
_cell.length_c   1.000
_cell.angle_alpha   90.00
_cell.angle_beta   90.00
_cell.angle_gamma   90.00
#
_symmetry.space_group_name_H-M   'P 1'
#
loop_
_entity.id
_entity.type
_entity.pdbx_description
1 polymer ?
#
loop_
_entity_poly.entity_id
_entity_poly.type
_entity_poly.pdbx_seq_one_letter_code
_entity_poly.pdbx_strand_id
1 'polypeptide(L)'
;MSLKKEADKAYQRAENSLQKNDLAEAGDEFEWAGTCYLDAGNEEKAKESFLKAANCFEKLGEHLAEQDFLGTSADNLKRAGKCYKEGGNIEKMKQCYKKAADLYMKYAERLEKDGKTERAKQALKDKEECLKNI
;
A
#
# COMPACT_ATOMS: atom_id res chain seq x y z
N MET A 1 15.47 -13.91 20.06
CA MET A 1 14.48 -14.52 19.14
C MET A 1 15.05 -14.36 17.74
N SER A 2 15.06 -15.37 16.88
CA SER A 2 15.65 -15.20 15.53
C SER A 2 14.70 -14.39 14.64
N LEU A 3 15.24 -13.55 13.75
CA LEU A 3 14.47 -12.72 12.79
C LEU A 3 13.46 -13.56 12.00
N LYS A 4 13.85 -14.79 11.61
CA LYS A 4 12.95 -15.76 10.98
C LYS A 4 11.71 -16.10 11.81
N LYS A 5 11.87 -16.31 13.13
CA LYS A 5 10.75 -16.65 14.03
C LYS A 5 9.81 -15.46 14.22
N GLU A 6 10.34 -14.25 14.16
CA GLU A 6 9.53 -13.03 14.18
C GLU A 6 8.74 -12.85 12.88
N ALA A 7 9.38 -13.06 11.73
CA ALA A 7 8.74 -13.03 10.42
C ALA A 7 7.60 -14.07 10.31
N ASP A 8 7.83 -15.31 10.74
CA ASP A 8 6.80 -16.37 10.71
C ASP A 8 5.59 -16.00 11.60
N LYS A 9 5.81 -15.34 12.75
CA LYS A 9 4.72 -14.86 13.61
C LYS A 9 3.94 -13.71 12.98
N ALA A 10 4.63 -12.72 12.41
CA ALA A 10 3.99 -11.61 11.71
C ALA A 10 3.11 -12.13 10.56
N TYR A 11 3.65 -13.05 9.76
CA TYR A 11 2.91 -13.68 8.68
C TYR A 11 1.66 -14.42 9.18
N GLN A 12 1.76 -15.18 10.29
CA GLN A 12 0.59 -15.85 10.85
C GLN A 12 -0.47 -14.87 11.38
N ARG A 13 -0.06 -13.74 11.96
CA ARG A 13 -1.00 -12.67 12.36
C ARG A 13 -1.70 -12.11 11.14
N ALA A 14 -0.96 -11.81 10.07
CA ALA A 14 -1.51 -11.32 8.82
C ALA A 14 -2.58 -12.27 8.23
N GLU A 15 -2.29 -13.58 8.19
CA GLU A 15 -3.26 -14.60 7.74
C GLU A 15 -4.53 -14.61 8.61
N ASN A 16 -4.38 -14.49 9.93
CA ASN A 16 -5.51 -14.45 10.85
C ASN A 16 -6.38 -13.19 10.66
N SER A 17 -5.76 -12.03 10.43
CA SER A 17 -6.47 -10.78 10.13
C SER A 17 -7.17 -10.84 8.77
N LEU A 18 -6.52 -11.46 7.77
CA LEU A 18 -7.13 -11.67 6.45
C LEU A 18 -8.36 -12.58 6.53
N GLN A 19 -8.31 -13.64 7.33
CA GLN A 19 -9.47 -14.52 7.57
C GLN A 19 -10.65 -13.79 8.21
N LYS A 20 -10.38 -12.76 9.01
CA LYS A 20 -11.41 -11.88 9.60
C LYS A 20 -11.85 -10.76 8.65
N ASN A 21 -11.33 -10.73 7.43
CA ASN A 21 -11.55 -9.69 6.44
C ASN A 21 -11.08 -8.29 6.90
N ASP A 22 -10.13 -8.22 7.84
CA ASP A 22 -9.46 -6.98 8.20
C ASP A 22 -8.28 -6.75 7.24
N LEU A 23 -8.59 -6.15 6.09
CA LEU A 23 -7.61 -5.90 5.04
C LEU A 23 -6.52 -4.90 5.47
N ALA A 24 -6.84 -3.97 6.36
CA ALA A 24 -5.89 -2.98 6.83
C ALA A 24 -4.83 -3.64 7.71
N GLU A 25 -5.27 -4.37 8.76
CA GLU A 25 -4.36 -5.07 9.67
C GLU A 25 -3.60 -6.18 8.94
N ALA A 26 -4.26 -6.93 8.05
CA ALA A 26 -3.59 -7.95 7.25
C ALA A 26 -2.51 -7.36 6.35
N GLY A 27 -2.79 -6.24 5.67
CA GLY A 27 -1.83 -5.55 4.82
C GLY A 27 -0.59 -5.10 5.58
N ASP A 28 -0.79 -4.47 6.75
CA ASP A 28 0.29 -3.99 7.61
C ASP A 28 1.17 -5.15 8.12
N GLU A 29 0.55 -6.23 8.59
CA GLU A 29 1.27 -7.40 9.10
C GLU A 29 2.01 -8.16 7.99
N PHE A 30 1.46 -8.24 6.77
CA PHE A 30 2.17 -8.82 5.63
C PHE A 30 3.35 -7.95 5.17
N GLU A 31 3.22 -6.61 5.15
CA GLU A 31 4.34 -5.71 4.81
C GLU A 31 5.47 -5.84 5.85
N TRP A 32 5.09 -5.92 7.14
CA TRP A 32 6.03 -6.16 8.23
C TRP A 32 6.72 -7.52 8.10
N ALA A 33 5.96 -8.61 7.86
CA ALA A 33 6.51 -9.93 7.63
C ALA A 33 7.48 -9.95 6.46
N GLY A 34 7.15 -9.27 5.35
CA GLY A 34 8.02 -9.14 4.17
C GLY A 34 9.36 -8.51 4.51
N THR A 35 9.33 -7.40 5.27
CA THR A 35 10.53 -6.73 5.77
C THR A 35 11.38 -7.66 6.65
N CYS A 36 10.76 -8.34 7.62
CA CYS A 36 11.48 -9.27 8.49
C CYS A 36 12.08 -10.47 7.75
N TYR A 37 11.39 -11.00 6.73
CA TYR A 37 11.93 -12.07 5.90
C TYR A 37 13.12 -11.60 5.07
N LEU A 38 13.07 -10.39 4.53
CA LEU A 38 14.18 -9.80 3.78
C LEU A 38 15.41 -9.63 4.68
N ASP A 39 15.23 -9.09 5.89
CA ASP A 39 16.30 -8.95 6.89
C ASP A 39 16.87 -10.30 7.35
N ALA A 40 16.03 -11.34 7.33
CA ALA A 40 16.45 -12.72 7.61
C ALA A 40 17.10 -13.43 6.41
N GLY A 41 17.24 -12.76 5.25
CA GLY A 41 17.82 -13.31 4.03
C GLY A 41 16.90 -14.27 3.26
N ASN A 42 15.60 -14.28 3.56
CA ASN A 42 14.62 -15.11 2.88
C ASN A 42 13.83 -14.29 1.84
N GLU A 43 14.45 -14.03 0.69
CA GLU A 43 13.88 -13.21 -0.38
C GLU A 43 12.57 -13.79 -0.95
N GLU A 44 12.43 -15.12 -1.02
CA GLU A 44 11.24 -15.76 -1.58
C GLU A 44 10.01 -15.46 -0.72
N LYS A 45 10.11 -15.71 0.60
CA LYS A 45 9.02 -15.38 1.52
C LYS A 45 8.79 -13.87 1.66
N ALA A 46 9.84 -13.06 1.52
CA ALA A 46 9.70 -11.61 1.52
C ALA A 46 8.83 -11.15 0.36
N LYS A 47 9.14 -11.59 -0.87
CA LYS A 47 8.38 -11.27 -2.08
C LYS A 47 6.92 -11.73 -1.96
N GLU A 48 6.71 -12.96 -1.50
CA GLU A 48 5.35 -13.48 -1.27
C GLU A 48 4.56 -12.60 -0.30
N SER A 49 5.18 -12.21 0.82
CA SER A 49 4.53 -11.37 1.84
C SER A 49 4.20 -9.99 1.29
N PHE A 50 5.11 -9.36 0.55
CA PHE A 50 4.84 -8.08 -0.11
C PHE A 50 3.71 -8.18 -1.14
N LEU A 51 3.64 -9.26 -1.92
CA LEU A 51 2.51 -9.47 -2.85
C LEU A 51 1.17 -9.61 -2.11
N LYS A 52 1.15 -10.28 -0.95
CA LYS A 52 -0.06 -10.37 -0.12
C LYS A 52 -0.45 -9.01 0.47
N ALA A 53 0.51 -8.25 0.99
CA ALA A 53 0.29 -6.88 1.47
C ALA A 53 -0.28 -5.98 0.37
N ALA A 54 0.33 -6.04 -0.83
CA ALA A 54 -0.08 -5.28 -1.99
C ALA A 54 -1.55 -5.54 -2.37
N ASN A 55 -1.96 -6.81 -2.39
CA ASN A 55 -3.34 -7.19 -2.66
C ASN A 55 -4.32 -6.67 -1.61
N CYS A 56 -3.93 -6.66 -0.32
CA CYS A 56 -4.78 -6.13 0.76
C CYS A 56 -4.97 -4.61 0.60
N PHE A 57 -3.88 -3.87 0.40
CA PHE A 57 -3.93 -2.42 0.21
C PHE A 57 -4.62 -2.02 -1.10
N GLU A 58 -4.46 -2.78 -2.19
CA GLU A 58 -5.15 -2.51 -3.46
C GLU A 58 -6.67 -2.60 -3.26
N LYS A 59 -7.16 -3.70 -2.68
CA LYS A 59 -8.59 -3.90 -2.42
C LYS A 59 -9.16 -2.85 -1.47
N LEU A 60 -8.44 -2.54 -0.39
CA LEU A 60 -8.86 -1.52 0.57
C LEU A 60 -8.91 -0.13 -0.09
N GLY A 61 -7.89 0.20 -0.89
CA GLY A 61 -7.84 1.44 -1.65
C GLY A 61 -9.02 1.57 -2.63
N GLU A 62 -9.30 0.53 -3.41
CA GLU A 62 -10.43 0.52 -4.34
C GLU A 62 -11.78 0.70 -3.62
N HIS A 63 -12.00 -0.02 -2.52
CA HIS A 63 -13.22 0.11 -1.72
C HIS A 63 -13.39 1.51 -1.10
N LEU A 64 -12.30 2.13 -0.66
CA LEU A 64 -12.33 3.50 -0.13
C LEU A 64 -12.57 4.54 -1.22
N ALA A 65 -12.11 4.30 -2.45
CA ALA A 65 -12.41 5.18 -3.59
C ALA A 65 -13.91 5.20 -3.90
N GLU A 66 -14.57 4.03 -3.86
CA GLU A 66 -16.02 3.91 -4.06
C GLU A 66 -16.83 4.68 -3.01
N GLN A 67 -16.26 4.84 -1.81
CA GLN A 67 -16.84 5.60 -0.70
C GLN A 67 -16.40 7.09 -0.67
N ASP A 68 -15.74 7.57 -1.73
CA ASP A 68 -15.25 8.96 -1.87
C ASP A 68 -14.21 9.38 -0.80
N PHE A 69 -13.54 8.42 -0.16
CA PHE A 69 -12.39 8.66 0.73
C PHE A 69 -11.09 8.82 -0.07
N LEU A 70 -11.05 9.81 -0.96
CA LEU A 70 -10.02 9.96 -2.00
C LEU A 70 -8.58 9.93 -1.49
N GLY A 71 -8.26 10.70 -0.43
CA GLY A 71 -6.91 10.76 0.13
C GLY A 71 -6.45 9.42 0.72
N THR A 72 -7.27 8.83 1.59
CA THR A 72 -6.98 7.53 2.22
C THR A 72 -6.90 6.41 1.19
N SER A 73 -7.75 6.46 0.16
CA SER A 73 -7.69 5.52 -0.96
C SER A 73 -6.37 5.64 -1.73
N ALA A 74 -5.95 6.87 -2.07
CA ALA A 74 -4.70 7.13 -2.76
C ALA A 74 -3.48 6.63 -1.96
N ASP A 75 -3.46 6.84 -0.64
CA ASP A 75 -2.40 6.35 0.24
C ASP A 75 -2.30 4.82 0.21
N ASN A 76 -3.43 4.12 0.27
CA ASN A 76 -3.45 2.66 0.19
C ASN A 76 -2.98 2.16 -1.19
N LEU A 77 -3.40 2.79 -2.28
CA LEU A 77 -2.93 2.43 -3.62
C LEU A 77 -1.43 2.74 -3.81
N LYS A 78 -0.90 3.82 -3.20
CA LYS A 78 0.54 4.11 -3.18
C LYS A 78 1.32 3.02 -2.45
N ARG A 79 0.82 2.58 -1.28
CA ARG A 79 1.41 1.45 -0.52
C ARG A 79 1.33 0.13 -1.29
N ALA A 80 0.21 -0.14 -1.97
CA ALA A 80 0.08 -1.31 -2.84
C ALA A 80 1.13 -1.28 -3.96
N GLY A 81 1.33 -0.13 -4.62
CA GLY A 81 2.36 0.05 -5.66
C GLY A 81 3.76 -0.25 -5.15
N LYS A 82 4.12 0.27 -3.97
CA LYS A 82 5.40 -0.03 -3.31
C LYS A 82 5.56 -1.52 -3.03
N CYS A 83 4.55 -2.17 -2.45
CA CYS A 83 4.61 -3.59 -2.14
C CYS A 83 4.67 -4.47 -3.40
N TYR A 84 3.94 -4.13 -4.48
CA TYR A 84 4.06 -4.82 -5.77
C TYR A 84 5.46 -4.68 -6.37
N LYS A 85 6.14 -3.53 -6.18
CA LYS A 85 7.54 -3.34 -6.58
C LYS A 85 8.47 -4.31 -5.85
N GLU A 86 8.38 -4.36 -4.51
CA GLU A 86 9.19 -5.27 -3.68
C GLU A 86 8.88 -6.75 -3.98
N GLY A 87 7.62 -7.06 -4.29
CA GLY A 87 7.18 -8.38 -4.74
C GLY A 87 7.54 -8.73 -6.20
N GLY A 88 8.11 -7.78 -6.97
CA GLY A 88 8.53 -7.99 -8.35
C GLY A 88 7.42 -7.90 -9.42
N ASN A 89 6.19 -7.51 -9.05
CA ASN A 89 5.09 -7.32 -10.00
C ASN A 89 5.05 -5.89 -10.53
N ILE A 90 5.90 -5.61 -11.52
CA ILE A 90 6.07 -4.29 -12.13
C ILE A 90 4.80 -3.78 -12.80
N GLU A 91 4.00 -4.65 -13.43
CA GLU A 91 2.78 -4.23 -14.10
C GLU A 91 1.74 -3.71 -13.11
N LYS A 92 1.46 -4.49 -12.04
CA LYS A 92 0.55 -4.07 -10.97
C LYS A 92 1.06 -2.85 -10.22
N MET A 93 2.37 -2.75 -9.99
CA MET A 93 2.99 -1.56 -9.41
C MET A 93 2.63 -0.29 -10.20
N LYS A 94 2.82 -0.30 -11.53
CA LYS A 94 2.50 0.85 -12.39
C LYS A 94 1.02 1.19 -12.38
N GLN A 95 0.15 0.18 -12.38
CA GLN A 95 -1.30 0.36 -12.29
C GLN A 95 -1.69 1.04 -10.97
N CYS A 96 -1.17 0.58 -9.84
CA CYS A 96 -1.44 1.15 -8.53
C CYS A 96 -0.94 2.60 -8.40
N TYR A 97 0.30 2.90 -8.82
CA TYR A 97 0.80 4.28 -8.77
C TYR A 97 0.01 5.23 -9.69
N LYS A 98 -0.41 4.76 -10.87
CA LYS A 98 -1.25 5.58 -11.75
C LYS A 98 -2.61 5.88 -11.10
N LYS A 99 -3.29 4.87 -10.54
CA LYS A 99 -4.56 5.07 -9.82
C LYS A 99 -4.38 6.01 -8.62
N ALA A 100 -3.32 5.84 -7.83
CA ALA A 100 -3.02 6.72 -6.70
C ALA A 100 -2.80 8.19 -7.14
N ALA A 101 -2.02 8.41 -8.21
CA ALA A 101 -1.79 9.74 -8.77
C ALA A 101 -3.10 10.42 -9.23
N ASP A 102 -3.99 9.67 -9.89
CA ASP A 102 -5.30 10.17 -10.33
C ASP A 102 -6.18 10.57 -9.13
N LEU A 103 -6.16 9.79 -8.05
CA LEU A 103 -6.92 10.09 -6.83
C LEU A 103 -6.33 11.27 -6.04
N TYR A 104 -5.01 11.36 -5.91
CA TYR A 104 -4.36 12.50 -5.28
C TYR A 104 -4.68 13.81 -6.00
N MET A 105 -4.76 13.79 -7.34
CA MET A 105 -5.20 14.95 -8.13
C MET A 105 -6.62 15.37 -7.79
N LYS A 106 -7.58 14.44 -7.80
CA LYS A 106 -8.98 14.73 -7.43
C LYS A 106 -9.11 15.23 -5.99
N TYR A 107 -8.32 14.64 -5.09
CA TYR A 107 -8.28 15.06 -3.69
C TYR A 107 -7.73 16.48 -3.53
N ALA A 108 -6.66 16.82 -4.26
CA ALA A 108 -6.10 18.18 -4.28
C ALA A 108 -7.13 19.21 -4.76
N GLU A 109 -7.82 18.96 -5.87
CA GLU A 109 -8.86 19.85 -6.41
C GLU A 109 -9.98 20.11 -5.39
N ARG A 110 -10.38 19.08 -4.63
CA ARG A 110 -11.38 19.22 -3.56
C ARG A 110 -10.84 20.05 -2.40
N LEU A 111 -9.60 19.81 -1.98
CA LEU A 111 -8.96 20.57 -0.92
C LEU A 111 -8.79 22.05 -1.29
N GLU A 112 -8.50 22.37 -2.54
CA GLU A 112 -8.42 23.76 -3.03
C GLU A 112 -9.77 24.46 -2.94
N LYS A 113 -10.85 23.79 -3.35
CA LYS A 113 -12.23 24.32 -3.22
C LYS A 113 -12.60 24.59 -1.76
N ASP A 114 -12.12 23.75 -0.84
CA ASP A 114 -12.29 23.91 0.60
C ASP A 114 -11.35 24.96 1.22
N GLY A 115 -10.47 25.61 0.45
CA GLY A 115 -9.48 26.56 0.95
C GLY A 115 -8.31 25.92 1.73
N LYS A 116 -8.15 24.60 1.65
CA LYS A 116 -7.10 23.82 2.34
C LYS A 116 -5.82 23.73 1.50
N THR A 117 -5.27 24.89 1.13
CA THR A 117 -4.18 25.04 0.14
C THR A 117 -2.94 24.21 0.46
N GLU A 118 -2.47 24.16 1.71
CA GLU A 118 -1.27 23.39 2.06
C GLU A 118 -1.47 21.88 1.93
N ARG A 119 -2.67 21.38 2.24
CA ARG A 119 -2.99 19.97 2.04
C ARG A 119 -3.10 19.63 0.55
N ALA A 120 -3.64 20.54 -0.26
CA ALA A 120 -3.70 20.36 -1.70
C ALA A 120 -2.30 20.27 -2.33
N LYS A 121 -1.39 21.17 -1.92
CA LYS A 121 0.02 21.11 -2.35
C LYS A 121 0.68 19.79 -1.96
N GLN A 122 0.40 19.29 -0.76
CA GLN A 122 0.93 17.99 -0.33
C GLN A 122 0.40 16.86 -1.22
N ALA A 123 -0.91 16.81 -1.47
CA ALA A 123 -1.49 15.81 -2.38
C ALA A 123 -0.89 15.88 -3.81
N LEU A 124 -0.60 17.07 -4.33
CA LEU A 124 0.08 17.22 -5.62
C LEU A 124 1.53 16.68 -5.60
N LYS A 125 2.26 16.84 -4.48
CA LYS A 125 3.59 16.23 -4.31
C LYS A 125 3.50 14.70 -4.27
N ASP A 126 2.52 14.16 -3.55
CA ASP A 126 2.29 12.71 -3.48
C ASP A 126 1.90 12.13 -4.86
N LYS A 127 1.12 12.86 -5.66
CA LYS A 127 0.86 12.55 -7.07
C LYS A 127 2.17 12.48 -7.87
N GLU A 128 3.02 13.50 -7.77
CA GLU A 128 4.29 13.53 -8.50
C GLU A 128 5.23 12.39 -8.08
N GLU A 129 5.26 12.04 -6.78
CA GLU A 129 6.00 10.89 -6.27
C GLU A 129 5.54 9.58 -6.93
N CYS A 130 4.23 9.36 -7.03
CA CYS A 130 3.67 8.18 -7.69
C CYS A 130 4.12 8.11 -9.15
N LEU A 131 4.04 9.22 -9.89
CA LEU A 131 4.39 9.27 -11.31
C LEU A 131 5.90 9.05 -11.56
N LYS A 132 6.77 9.43 -10.62
CA LYS A 132 8.22 9.15 -10.70
C LYS A 132 8.58 7.68 -10.55
N ASN A 133 7.67 6.85 -10.02
CA ASN A 133 7.90 5.42 -9.79
C ASN A 133 7.36 4.51 -10.91
N ILE A 134 6.82 5.07 -12.00
CA ILE A 134 6.26 4.33 -13.16
C ILE A 134 7.31 4.20 -14.26
#